data_AF-A0A2E3I1H3-F1
#
_entry.id   AF-A0A2E3I1H3-F1
#
_cell.length_a   1.000
_cell.length_b   1.000
_cell.length_c   1.000
_cell.angle_alpha   90.00
_cell.angle_beta   90.00
_cell.angle_gamma   90.00
#
_symmetry.space_group_name_H-M   'P 1'
#
loop_
_entity.id
_entity.type
_entity.pdbx_description
1 polymer ?
#
loop_
_entity_poly.entity_id
_entity_poly.type
_entity_poly.pdbx_seq_one_letter_code
_entity_poly.pdbx_strand_id
1 'polypeptide(L)'
;MGIRLVLLVLCVLVAIVPMRAFAIEADDVVIDGEFEDWEKIPVSVDDPEDQAKNPNGDYKALKIGTNTNTFCFLQVVYGEITPLDGKRYYYHVLIDVDNKVNTGISNNRV
;
A
#
# COMPACT_ATOMS: atom_id res chain seq x y z
N MET A 1 20.93 -28.66 -29.84
CA MET A 1 20.51 -28.31 -28.47
C MET A 1 20.96 -26.88 -28.19
N GLY A 2 20.29 -25.86 -28.75
CA GLY A 2 20.97 -24.54 -28.91
C GLY A 2 20.14 -23.27 -28.85
N ILE A 3 18.83 -23.28 -29.15
CA ILE A 3 18.01 -22.05 -29.11
C ILE A 3 16.65 -22.31 -28.45
N ARG A 4 16.04 -23.47 -28.71
CA ARG A 4 14.76 -23.87 -28.09
C ARG A 4 14.82 -24.04 -26.57
N LEU A 5 15.95 -24.56 -26.04
CA LEU A 5 16.16 -24.67 -24.59
C LEU A 5 16.35 -23.29 -23.94
N VAL A 6 17.03 -22.37 -24.62
CA VAL A 6 17.26 -21.00 -24.14
C VAL A 6 15.96 -20.19 -24.12
N LEU A 7 15.13 -20.28 -25.17
CA LEU A 7 13.81 -19.64 -25.20
C LEU A 7 12.86 -20.21 -24.13
N LEU A 8 12.90 -21.52 -23.89
CA LEU A 8 12.06 -22.13 -22.87
C LEU A 8 12.46 -21.67 -21.46
N VAL A 9 13.77 -21.60 -21.17
CA VAL A 9 14.28 -21.06 -19.89
C VAL A 9 13.95 -19.59 -19.73
N LEU A 10 14.03 -18.77 -20.79
CA LEU A 10 13.66 -17.35 -20.75
C LEU A 10 12.16 -17.15 -20.51
N CYS A 11 11.29 -17.93 -21.17
CA CYS A 11 9.84 -17.89 -20.94
C CYS A 11 9.45 -18.38 -19.55
N VAL A 12 10.14 -19.38 -19.00
CA VAL A 12 9.92 -19.84 -17.61
C VAL A 12 10.40 -18.79 -16.61
N LEU A 13 11.53 -18.12 -16.84
CA LEU A 13 11.98 -16.99 -16.01
C LEU A 13 10.98 -15.82 -16.05
N VAL A 14 10.46 -15.45 -17.22
CA VAL A 14 9.46 -14.38 -17.36
C VAL A 14 8.10 -14.79 -16.78
N ALA A 15 7.74 -16.07 -16.83
CA ALA A 15 6.49 -16.60 -16.26
C ALA A 15 6.53 -16.90 -14.75
N ILE A 16 7.73 -16.96 -14.13
CA ILE A 16 7.89 -17.07 -12.67
C ILE A 16 7.95 -15.68 -12.00
N VAL A 17 8.24 -14.62 -12.77
CA VAL A 17 8.29 -13.24 -12.27
C VAL A 17 6.93 -12.66 -11.80
N PRO A 18 5.73 -13.10 -12.23
CA PRO A 18 4.49 -12.51 -11.75
C PRO A 18 3.88 -13.35 -10.63
N MET A 19 4.64 -13.68 -9.58
CA MET A 19 4.01 -14.30 -8.40
C MET A 19 4.79 -14.13 -7.11
N ARG A 20 5.21 -12.90 -6.79
CA ARG A 20 5.64 -12.55 -5.44
C ARG A 20 5.08 -11.17 -5.06
N ALA A 21 3.76 -11.05 -5.08
CA ALA A 21 3.10 -10.26 -4.04
C ALA A 21 3.29 -11.06 -2.74
N PHE A 22 4.50 -11.05 -2.21
CA PHE A 22 4.68 -11.52 -0.87
C PHE A 22 4.00 -10.51 0.03
N ALA A 23 3.02 -10.97 0.79
CA ALA A 23 2.77 -10.35 2.08
C ALA A 23 4.14 -10.29 2.78
N ILE A 24 4.68 -9.09 2.91
CA ILE A 24 5.92 -8.89 3.64
C ILE A 24 5.54 -8.94 5.11
N GLU A 25 6.14 -9.90 5.81
CA GLU A 25 5.93 -10.08 7.24
C GLU A 25 6.38 -8.82 7.98
N ALA A 26 5.46 -8.26 8.76
CA ALA A 26 5.63 -7.06 9.54
C ALA A 26 5.91 -7.37 11.02
N ASP A 27 6.53 -8.52 11.30
CA ASP A 27 6.82 -8.96 12.68
C ASP A 27 7.69 -7.97 13.46
N ASP A 28 8.61 -7.27 12.77
CA ASP A 28 9.48 -6.27 13.38
C ASP A 28 8.86 -4.86 13.41
N VAL A 29 7.64 -4.67 12.86
CA VAL A 29 7.00 -3.35 12.82
C VAL A 29 6.34 -3.06 14.17
N VAL A 30 6.68 -1.91 14.76
CA VAL A 30 6.16 -1.41 16.02
C VAL A 30 5.45 -0.07 15.78
N ILE A 31 4.29 0.14 16.40
CA ILE A 31 3.55 1.40 16.31
C ILE A 31 3.97 2.31 17.47
N ASP A 32 5.11 2.98 17.31
CA ASP A 32 5.69 3.88 18.33
C ASP A 32 5.98 5.31 17.83
N GLY A 33 5.88 5.54 16.51
CA GLY A 33 6.13 6.83 15.88
C GLY A 33 7.53 6.99 15.31
N GLU A 34 8.40 6.00 15.50
CA GLU A 34 9.64 5.85 14.74
C GLU A 34 9.32 5.15 13.40
N PHE A 35 10.19 5.30 12.39
CA PHE A 35 9.86 4.88 11.01
C PHE A 35 10.92 3.97 10.36
N GLU A 36 12.01 3.69 11.05
CA GLU A 36 13.14 2.90 10.56
C GLU A 36 12.74 1.45 10.24
N ASP A 37 11.87 0.86 11.07
CA ASP A 37 11.31 -0.48 10.89
C ASP A 37 10.42 -0.61 9.63
N TRP A 38 9.92 0.51 9.10
CA TRP A 38 9.15 0.58 7.86
C TRP A 38 10.01 0.63 6.59
N GLU A 39 11.32 0.82 6.67
CA GLU A 39 12.20 0.92 5.49
C GLU A 39 12.18 -0.35 4.64
N LYS A 40 12.08 -1.52 5.29
CA LYS A 40 11.99 -2.83 4.63
C LYS A 40 10.64 -3.09 3.95
N ILE A 41 9.60 -2.36 4.32
CA ILE A 41 8.26 -2.50 3.75
C ILE A 41 8.19 -1.67 2.46
N PRO A 42 7.93 -2.29 1.29
CA PRO A 42 7.85 -1.58 0.03
C PRO A 42 6.60 -0.72 -0.04
N VAL A 43 6.69 0.34 -0.83
CA VAL A 43 5.55 1.17 -1.18
C VAL A 43 4.61 0.36 -2.07
N SER A 44 3.38 0.17 -1.60
CA SER A 44 2.29 -0.56 -2.28
C SER A 44 1.47 0.33 -3.19
N VAL A 45 1.31 1.60 -2.80
CA VAL A 45 0.67 2.66 -3.59
C VAL A 45 1.57 3.87 -3.53
N ASP A 46 1.89 4.43 -4.68
CA ASP A 46 2.66 5.66 -4.83
C ASP A 46 1.79 6.63 -5.65
N ASP A 47 1.45 7.76 -5.06
CA ASP A 47 0.48 8.72 -5.60
C ASP A 47 1.16 10.08 -5.83
N PRO A 48 1.04 10.66 -7.03
CA PRO A 48 1.64 11.95 -7.33
C PRO A 48 0.90 13.08 -6.60
N GLU A 49 1.60 14.18 -6.31
CA GLU A 49 0.97 15.39 -5.76
C GLU A 49 0.06 16.05 -6.81
N ASP A 50 -1.25 15.82 -6.71
CA ASP A 50 -2.25 16.22 -7.70
C ASP A 50 -3.54 16.84 -7.14
N GLN A 51 -3.69 16.91 -5.81
CA GLN A 51 -4.89 17.48 -5.18
C GLN A 51 -4.82 19.00 -5.01
N ALA A 52 -4.99 19.73 -6.12
CA ALA A 52 -4.94 21.19 -6.15
C ALA A 52 -5.88 21.91 -5.16
N LYS A 53 -7.04 21.32 -4.83
CA LYS A 53 -8.00 21.93 -3.90
C LYS A 53 -7.71 21.60 -2.44
N ASN A 54 -7.02 20.50 -2.17
CA ASN A 54 -6.82 19.93 -0.85
C ASN A 54 -5.36 19.42 -0.69
N PRO A 55 -4.34 20.27 -0.93
CA PRO A 55 -2.96 19.81 -1.05
C PRO A 55 -2.42 19.19 0.26
N ASN A 56 -2.87 19.68 1.43
CA ASN A 56 -2.47 19.10 2.73
C ASN A 56 -3.14 17.76 3.06
N GLY A 57 -4.09 17.32 2.24
CA GLY A 57 -4.76 16.04 2.37
C GLY A 57 -4.32 15.03 1.33
N ASP A 58 -3.40 15.43 0.45
CA ASP A 58 -3.08 14.67 -0.73
C ASP A 58 -2.32 13.40 -0.37
N TYR A 59 -2.70 12.30 -0.99
CA TYR A 59 -2.08 11.03 -0.70
C TYR A 59 -0.68 10.99 -1.32
N LYS A 60 0.29 10.37 -0.64
CA LYS A 60 1.63 10.21 -1.19
C LYS A 60 2.02 8.75 -1.33
N ALA A 61 1.93 8.00 -0.24
CA ALA A 61 2.37 6.62 -0.26
C ALA A 61 1.63 5.76 0.76
N LEU A 62 1.41 4.50 0.38
CA LEU A 62 0.92 3.44 1.26
C LEU A 62 1.99 2.37 1.39
N LYS A 63 2.36 2.02 2.61
CA LYS A 63 3.06 0.77 2.91
C LYS A 63 2.13 -0.13 3.70
N ILE A 64 2.07 -1.42 3.33
CA ILE A 64 1.22 -2.41 3.99
C ILE A 64 2.11 -3.57 4.44
N GLY A 65 1.91 -3.99 5.67
CA GLY A 65 2.53 -5.18 6.23
C GLY A 65 1.54 -5.95 7.10
N THR A 66 1.69 -7.26 7.14
CA THR A 66 0.89 -8.12 8.02
C THR A 66 1.80 -8.98 8.86
N ASN A 67 1.40 -9.26 10.09
CA ASN A 67 1.94 -10.38 10.86
C ASN A 67 0.80 -11.36 11.17
N THR A 68 1.09 -12.38 11.98
CA THR A 68 0.13 -13.46 12.30
C THR A 68 -1.26 -12.94 12.71
N ASN A 69 -1.34 -11.83 13.44
CA ASN A 69 -2.59 -11.32 14.02
C ASN A 69 -2.88 -9.84 13.75
N THR A 70 -2.01 -9.14 13.01
CA THR A 70 -2.08 -7.69 12.88
C THR A 70 -1.93 -7.27 11.42
N PHE A 71 -2.83 -6.40 10.99
CA PHE A 71 -2.68 -5.62 9.78
C PHE A 71 -2.10 -4.26 10.15
N CYS A 72 -0.93 -3.93 9.62
CA CYS A 72 -0.23 -2.67 9.84
C CYS A 72 -0.16 -1.91 8.51
N PHE A 73 -0.38 -0.60 8.56
CA PHE A 73 -0.16 0.27 7.41
C PHE A 73 0.50 1.58 7.83
N LEU A 74 1.42 2.07 7.00
CA LEU A 74 1.99 3.40 7.11
C LEU A 74 1.50 4.22 5.93
N GLN A 75 0.82 5.31 6.25
CA GLN A 75 0.27 6.24 5.29
C GLN A 75 1.09 7.52 5.32
N VAL A 76 1.55 7.95 4.15
CA VAL A 76 2.28 9.20 3.95
C VAL A 76 1.44 10.10 3.06
N VAL A 77 1.41 11.38 3.39
CA VAL A 77 0.60 12.40 2.72
C VAL A 77 1.46 13.62 2.42
N TYR A 78 1.10 14.39 1.38
CA TYR A 78 1.73 15.68 1.12
C TYR A 78 1.17 16.77 2.04
N GLY A 79 1.96 17.83 2.19
CA GLY A 79 1.60 19.04 2.94
C GLY A 79 1.90 18.97 4.44
N GLU A 80 1.23 19.84 5.18
CA GLU A 80 1.52 20.09 6.59
C GLU A 80 0.60 19.28 7.52
N ILE A 81 1.18 18.66 8.55
CA ILE A 81 0.42 18.09 9.67
C ILE A 81 -0.16 19.28 10.46
N THR A 82 -1.49 19.34 10.60
CA THR A 82 -2.27 20.43 11.22
C THR A 82 -2.20 21.78 10.48
N PRO A 83 -2.65 21.84 9.22
CA PRO A 83 -2.60 23.09 8.45
C PRO A 83 -3.61 24.11 9.00
N LEU A 84 -3.25 25.39 8.96
CA LEU A 84 -4.10 26.51 9.38
C LEU A 84 -5.06 26.96 8.26
N ASP A 85 -5.58 26.03 7.48
CA ASP A 85 -6.48 26.28 6.34
C ASP A 85 -7.97 26.11 6.70
N GLY A 86 -8.26 25.84 7.98
CA GLY A 86 -9.62 25.62 8.48
C GLY A 86 -10.25 24.31 8.02
N LYS A 87 -9.49 23.43 7.37
CA LYS A 87 -9.94 22.11 6.94
C LYS A 87 -9.51 21.05 7.94
N ARG A 88 -10.25 19.95 7.95
CA ARG A 88 -9.86 18.73 8.66
C ARG A 88 -9.76 17.61 7.65
N TYR A 89 -8.59 17.01 7.59
CA TYR A 89 -8.28 15.91 6.70
C TYR A 89 -8.58 14.59 7.41
N TYR A 90 -9.39 13.75 6.77
CA TYR A 90 -9.80 12.44 7.30
C TYR A 90 -9.31 11.36 6.34
N TYR A 91 -8.69 10.34 6.91
CA TYR A 91 -8.24 9.17 6.16
C TYR A 91 -9.03 7.97 6.67
N HIS A 92 -9.68 7.27 5.73
CA HIS A 92 -10.47 6.08 6.03
C HIS A 92 -9.75 4.84 5.51
N VAL A 93 -9.73 3.79 6.33
CA VAL A 93 -9.27 2.47 5.92
C VAL A 93 -10.49 1.55 5.88
N LEU A 94 -10.75 0.99 4.70
CA LEU A 94 -11.84 0.07 4.45
C LEU A 94 -11.23 -1.30 4.16
N ILE A 95 -11.64 -2.32 4.92
CA ILE A 95 -11.12 -3.69 4.80
C ILE A 95 -12.28 -4.62 4.46
N ASP A 96 -12.18 -5.30 3.32
CA ASP A 96 -13.04 -6.44 2.99
C ASP A 96 -12.42 -7.72 3.58
N VAL A 97 -13.01 -8.20 4.68
CA VAL A 97 -12.49 -9.36 5.43
C VAL A 97 -13.04 -10.68 4.93
N ASP A 98 -14.14 -10.68 4.16
CA ASP A 98 -14.78 -11.91 3.68
C ASP A 98 -14.70 -12.09 2.16
N ASN A 99 -14.15 -11.10 1.44
CA ASN A 99 -13.96 -11.08 0.00
C ASN A 99 -15.26 -11.34 -0.77
N LYS A 100 -16.39 -10.90 -0.21
CA LYS A 100 -17.70 -11.03 -0.85
C LYS A 100 -18.15 -9.69 -1.37
N VAL A 101 -18.09 -9.54 -2.69
CA VAL A 101 -18.47 -8.32 -3.42
C VAL A 101 -19.91 -7.83 -3.20
N ASN A 102 -20.78 -8.65 -2.59
CA ASN A 102 -22.17 -8.32 -2.30
C ASN A 102 -22.46 -8.07 -0.80
N THR A 103 -21.42 -7.98 0.05
CA THR A 103 -21.50 -7.57 1.45
C THR A 103 -20.90 -6.16 1.62
N GLY A 104 -21.12 -5.50 2.76
CA GLY A 104 -20.52 -4.19 3.07
C GLY A 104 -21.41 -2.95 2.81
N ILE A 105 -20.78 -1.77 2.82
CA ILE A 105 -21.44 -0.45 2.66
C ILE A 105 -20.79 0.29 1.49
N SER A 106 -21.61 0.90 0.61
CA SER A 106 -21.12 1.72 -0.50
C SER A 106 -20.62 3.08 -0.01
N ASN A 107 -19.42 3.48 -0.45
CA ASN A 107 -18.84 4.79 -0.16
C ASN A 107 -19.48 5.95 -0.95
N ASN A 108 -20.42 5.66 -1.84
CA ASN A 108 -21.08 6.67 -2.68
C ASN A 108 -22.13 7.50 -1.91
N ARG A 109 -22.28 7.28 -0.60
CA ARG A 109 -23.32 7.86 0.25
C ARG A 109 -22.79 8.67 1.43
N VAL A 110 -21.47 8.91 1.50
CA VAL A 110 -20.82 9.72 2.53
C VAL A 110 -20.33 11.03 1.93
#